data_AF-A0A1A9W8E7-F1
#
_entry.id   AF-A0A1A9W8E7-F1
#
_cell.length_a   1.000
_cell.length_b   1.000
_cell.length_c   1.000
_cell.angle_alpha   90.00
_cell.angle_beta   90.00
_cell.angle_gamma   90.00
#
_symmetry.space_group_name_H-M   'P 1'
#
loop_
_entity.id
_entity.type
_entity.pdbx_description
1 polymer ?
#
loop_
_entity_poly.entity_id
_entity_poly.type
_entity_poly.pdbx_seq_one_letter_code
_entity_poly.pdbx_strand_id
1 'polypeptide(L)'
;MSVAKVSLAEVEVETKFECKMPELSKAEKELLLRKHEMTMKLRNEFIKQSTNPHRHALGEGGYVFDTGLARHQAMNVSHYEHFRPTGHAFRWGFGVVAVPIILYAWALHAERSAREEKYRNGEVAYKDRRFKFI
;
A
#
# COMPACT_ATOMS: atom_id res chain seq x y z
N MET A 1 15.84 -17.28 -40.76
CA MET A 1 16.11 -18.07 -39.54
C MET A 1 15.52 -17.48 -38.24
N SER A 2 14.76 -16.37 -38.28
CA SER A 2 14.15 -15.75 -37.09
C SER A 2 12.79 -16.37 -36.71
N VAL A 3 11.95 -16.67 -37.70
CA VAL A 3 10.55 -17.11 -37.50
C VAL A 3 10.44 -18.44 -36.74
N ALA A 4 11.31 -19.42 -37.03
CA ALA A 4 11.25 -20.75 -36.40
C ALA A 4 11.70 -20.77 -34.93
N LYS A 5 12.47 -19.78 -34.46
CA LYS A 5 12.88 -19.70 -33.04
C LYS A 5 11.78 -19.11 -32.15
N VAL A 6 10.96 -18.23 -32.71
CA VAL A 6 9.82 -17.63 -32.00
C VAL A 6 8.71 -18.67 -31.80
N SER A 7 8.41 -19.48 -32.83
CA SER A 7 7.40 -20.54 -32.72
C SER A 7 7.75 -21.64 -31.72
N LEU A 8 9.04 -22.00 -31.60
CA LEU A 8 9.49 -22.99 -30.62
C LEU A 8 9.42 -22.45 -29.18
N ALA A 9 9.71 -21.16 -28.97
CA ALA A 9 9.63 -20.53 -27.65
C ALA A 9 8.16 -20.33 -27.20
N GLU A 10 7.25 -20.00 -28.13
CA GLU A 10 5.81 -19.94 -27.85
C GLU A 10 5.27 -21.32 -27.47
N VAL A 11 5.65 -22.37 -28.22
CA VAL A 11 5.28 -23.77 -27.91
C VAL A 11 5.88 -24.24 -26.58
N GLU A 12 7.12 -23.84 -26.23
CA GLU A 12 7.74 -24.22 -24.95
C GLU A 12 7.09 -23.49 -23.76
N VAL A 13 6.65 -22.25 -23.94
CA VAL A 13 5.89 -21.51 -22.92
C VAL A 13 4.51 -22.13 -22.76
N GLU A 14 3.78 -22.42 -23.84
CA GLU A 14 2.47 -23.08 -23.80
C GLU A 14 2.55 -24.46 -23.12
N THR A 15 3.52 -25.31 -23.49
CA THR A 15 3.67 -26.66 -22.92
C THR A 15 4.08 -26.66 -21.45
N LYS A 16 4.97 -25.74 -21.02
CA LYS A 16 5.31 -25.57 -19.59
C LYS A 16 4.16 -24.98 -18.78
N PHE A 17 3.32 -24.13 -19.39
CA PHE A 17 2.17 -23.53 -18.73
C PHE A 17 1.03 -24.55 -18.57
N GLU A 18 0.78 -25.38 -19.58
CA GLU A 18 -0.26 -26.40 -19.59
C GLU A 18 0.02 -27.54 -18.58
N CYS A 19 1.27 -27.97 -18.43
CA CYS A 19 1.67 -29.02 -17.48
C CYS A 19 1.53 -28.61 -15.99
N LYS A 20 1.40 -27.30 -15.69
CA LYS A 20 1.51 -26.77 -14.32
C LYS A 20 0.19 -26.30 -13.70
N MET A 21 -0.92 -26.27 -14.44
CA MET A 21 -2.19 -25.70 -13.97
C MET A 21 -3.23 -26.80 -13.66
N PRO A 22 -3.98 -26.70 -12.55
CA PRO A 22 -5.16 -27.55 -12.31
C PRO A 22 -6.26 -27.27 -13.35
N GLU A 23 -7.32 -28.09 -13.36
CA GLU A 23 -8.47 -28.04 -14.29
C GLU A 23 -9.27 -26.71 -14.21
N LEU A 24 -8.71 -25.61 -14.72
CA LEU A 24 -9.38 -24.32 -14.86
C LEU A 24 -10.17 -24.26 -16.17
N SER A 25 -11.21 -23.42 -16.20
CA SER A 25 -11.95 -23.16 -17.42
C SER A 25 -11.04 -22.51 -18.49
N LYS A 26 -11.37 -22.72 -19.76
CA LYS A 26 -10.59 -22.16 -20.89
C LYS A 26 -10.42 -20.64 -20.79
N ALA A 27 -11.46 -19.92 -20.36
CA ALA A 27 -11.42 -18.47 -20.20
C ALA A 27 -10.41 -18.01 -19.12
N GLU A 28 -10.31 -18.73 -18.01
CA GLU A 28 -9.35 -18.40 -16.95
C GLU A 28 -7.92 -18.68 -17.40
N LYS A 29 -7.70 -19.76 -18.17
CA LYS A 29 -6.40 -20.07 -18.77
C LYS A 29 -5.91 -18.93 -19.67
N GLU A 30 -6.78 -18.42 -20.54
CA GLU A 30 -6.47 -17.28 -21.43
C GLU A 30 -6.13 -16.00 -20.63
N LEU A 31 -6.88 -15.70 -19.57
CA LEU A 31 -6.59 -14.55 -18.70
C LEU A 31 -5.23 -14.67 -18.00
N LEU A 32 -4.87 -15.87 -17.55
CA LEU A 32 -3.59 -16.13 -16.90
C LEU A 32 -2.42 -16.04 -17.87
N LEU A 33 -2.57 -16.60 -19.08
CA LEU A 33 -1.60 -16.45 -20.15
C LEU A 33 -1.37 -14.98 -20.48
N ARG A 34 -2.44 -14.20 -20.66
CA ARG A 34 -2.33 -12.76 -20.91
C ARG A 34 -1.61 -12.02 -19.78
N LYS A 35 -1.90 -12.34 -18.51
CA LYS A 35 -1.16 -11.77 -17.36
C LYS A 35 0.31 -12.15 -17.39
N HIS A 36 0.60 -13.42 -17.65
CA HIS A 36 1.96 -13.94 -17.72
C HIS A 36 2.75 -13.24 -18.84
N GLU A 37 2.19 -13.11 -20.03
CA GLU A 37 2.79 -12.38 -21.15
C GLU A 37 3.12 -10.94 -20.79
N MET A 38 2.20 -10.22 -20.12
CA MET A 38 2.45 -8.85 -19.66
C MET A 38 3.62 -8.80 -18.66
N THR A 39 3.67 -9.72 -17.70
CA THR A 39 4.78 -9.81 -16.74
C THR A 39 6.11 -10.11 -17.44
N MET A 40 6.12 -11.03 -18.41
CA MET A 40 7.33 -11.39 -19.16
C MET A 40 7.80 -10.22 -20.03
N LYS A 41 6.90 -9.48 -20.66
CA LYS A 41 7.24 -8.25 -21.42
C LYS A 41 7.93 -7.22 -20.55
N LEU A 42 7.33 -6.85 -19.41
CA LEU A 42 7.91 -5.89 -18.47
C LEU A 42 9.26 -6.35 -17.89
N ARG A 43 9.37 -7.65 -17.57
CA ARG A 43 10.62 -8.24 -17.09
C ARG A 43 11.72 -8.18 -18.14
N ASN A 44 11.41 -8.50 -19.40
CA ASN A 44 12.37 -8.45 -20.49
C ASN A 44 12.85 -7.03 -20.77
N GLU A 45 11.96 -6.03 -20.70
CA GLU A 45 12.33 -4.62 -20.77
C GLU A 45 13.27 -4.21 -19.64
N PHE A 46 12.95 -4.60 -18.40
CA PHE A 46 13.81 -4.32 -17.25
C PHE A 46 15.19 -4.96 -17.40
N ILE A 47 15.26 -6.25 -17.77
CA ILE A 47 16.53 -6.97 -17.97
C ILE A 47 17.35 -6.29 -19.07
N LYS A 48 16.72 -5.97 -20.22
CA LYS A 48 17.40 -5.29 -21.33
C LYS A 48 18.04 -3.97 -20.89
N GLN A 49 17.34 -3.20 -20.05
CA GLN A 49 17.85 -1.93 -19.54
C GLN A 49 18.91 -2.15 -18.45
N SER A 50 18.70 -3.10 -17.54
CA SER A 50 19.61 -3.35 -16.41
C SER A 50 20.95 -3.94 -16.84
N THR A 51 20.97 -4.80 -17.84
CA THR A 51 22.20 -5.44 -18.32
C THR A 51 22.96 -4.62 -19.37
N ASN A 52 22.47 -3.44 -19.78
CA ASN A 52 23.13 -2.61 -20.78
C ASN A 52 24.38 -1.90 -20.18
N PRO A 53 25.60 -2.23 -20.63
CA PRO A 53 26.83 -1.67 -20.06
C PRO A 53 27.02 -0.18 -20.37
N HIS A 54 26.55 0.28 -21.53
CA HIS A 54 26.69 1.69 -21.93
C HIS A 54 25.88 2.64 -21.06
N ARG A 55 24.85 2.13 -20.39
CA ARG A 55 24.02 2.92 -19.49
C ARG A 55 24.74 3.29 -18.19
N HIS A 56 25.65 2.43 -17.72
CA HIS A 56 26.46 2.69 -16.53
C HIS A 56 27.79 3.40 -16.84
N ALA A 57 28.27 3.32 -18.10
CA ALA A 57 29.53 3.92 -18.53
C ALA A 57 29.49 5.45 -18.68
N LEU A 58 28.32 6.06 -18.93
CA LEU A 58 28.17 7.50 -19.19
C LEU A 58 28.03 8.36 -17.93
N GLY A 59 28.14 7.80 -16.72
CA GLY A 59 28.03 8.55 -15.46
C GLY A 59 26.61 9.05 -15.11
N GLU A 60 25.66 8.97 -16.04
CA GLU A 60 24.22 9.24 -15.83
C GLU A 60 23.45 7.99 -15.33
N GLY A 61 24.14 6.86 -15.17
CA GLY A 61 23.56 5.54 -14.93
C GLY A 61 23.28 5.20 -13.46
N GLY A 62 22.32 5.88 -12.84
CA GLY A 62 21.88 5.59 -11.47
C GLY A 62 20.90 4.41 -11.36
N TYR A 63 19.67 4.56 -11.86
CA TYR A 63 18.59 3.60 -11.70
C TYR A 63 17.75 3.40 -12.97
N VAL A 64 17.07 2.25 -13.10
CA VAL A 64 16.10 2.01 -14.19
C VAL A 64 14.81 2.74 -13.84
N PHE A 65 14.39 3.70 -14.66
CA PHE A 65 13.12 4.39 -14.46
C PHE A 65 11.93 3.43 -14.70
N ASP A 66 11.09 3.25 -13.68
CA ASP A 66 9.84 2.49 -13.78
C ASP A 66 8.65 3.44 -13.91
N THR A 67 7.96 3.36 -15.05
CA THR A 67 6.75 4.17 -15.31
C THR A 67 5.57 3.78 -14.42
N GLY A 68 5.51 2.55 -13.92
CA GLY A 68 4.47 2.08 -13.00
C GLY A 68 4.61 2.73 -11.63
N LEU A 69 5.83 2.72 -11.08
CA LEU A 69 6.13 3.40 -9.82
C LEU A 69 5.91 4.91 -9.93
N ALA A 70 6.37 5.54 -11.01
CA ALA A 70 6.19 6.98 -11.22
C ALA A 70 4.71 7.36 -11.28
N ARG A 71 3.87 6.57 -11.97
CA ARG A 71 2.41 6.79 -12.02
C ARG A 71 1.75 6.62 -10.64
N HIS A 72 2.15 5.60 -9.88
CA HIS A 72 1.63 5.40 -8.52
C HIS A 72 1.99 6.57 -7.60
N GLN A 73 3.23 7.07 -7.67
CA GLN A 73 3.64 8.25 -6.92
C GLN A 73 2.85 9.50 -7.35
N ALA A 74 2.68 9.71 -8.66
CA ALA A 74 1.89 10.82 -9.17
C ALA A 74 0.43 10.79 -8.67
N MET A 75 -0.22 9.62 -8.65
CA MET A 75 -1.58 9.45 -8.15
C MET A 75 -1.74 9.72 -6.64
N ASN A 76 -0.71 9.43 -5.84
CA ASN A 76 -0.73 9.73 -4.41
C ASN A 76 -0.64 11.24 -4.15
N VAL A 77 0.14 11.95 -4.97
CA VAL A 77 0.29 13.41 -4.88
C VAL A 77 -0.96 14.13 -5.40
N SER A 78 -1.56 13.65 -6.49
CA SER A 78 -2.78 14.23 -7.08
C SER A 78 -4.09 13.73 -6.46
N HIS A 79 -4.04 13.12 -5.27
CA HIS A 79 -5.21 12.54 -4.63
C HIS A 79 -6.30 13.58 -4.34
N TYR A 80 -5.88 14.81 -4.00
CA TYR A 80 -6.80 15.93 -3.75
C TYR A 80 -7.60 16.33 -5.00
N GLU A 81 -6.96 16.33 -6.18
CA GLU A 81 -7.61 16.69 -7.45
C GLU A 81 -8.69 15.68 -7.86
N HIS A 82 -8.51 14.41 -7.48
CA HIS A 82 -9.42 13.31 -7.80
C HIS A 82 -10.44 13.02 -6.69
N PHE A 83 -10.40 13.78 -5.60
CA PHE A 83 -11.30 13.57 -4.46
C PHE A 83 -12.74 13.94 -4.82
N ARG A 84 -13.68 13.02 -4.56
CA ARG A 84 -15.11 13.26 -4.69
C ARG A 84 -15.77 13.27 -3.31
N PRO A 85 -16.43 14.36 -2.89
CA PRO A 85 -17.13 14.41 -1.62
C PRO A 85 -18.35 13.48 -1.66
N THR A 86 -18.19 12.27 -1.14
CA THR A 86 -19.27 11.27 -1.00
C THR A 86 -19.70 11.15 0.45
N GLY A 87 -20.94 10.73 0.70
CA GLY A 87 -21.44 10.51 2.07
C GLY A 87 -20.66 9.44 2.84
N HIS A 88 -20.05 8.47 2.15
CA HIS A 88 -19.13 7.52 2.77
C HIS A 88 -17.83 8.19 3.23
N ALA A 89 -17.18 8.96 2.36
CA ALA A 89 -15.94 9.67 2.70
C ALA A 89 -16.14 10.66 3.85
N PHE A 90 -17.28 11.38 3.88
CA PHE A 90 -17.59 12.30 4.96
C PHE A 90 -17.72 11.60 6.32
N ARG A 91 -18.45 10.48 6.41
CA ARG A 91 -18.62 9.73 7.67
C ARG A 91 -17.28 9.23 8.22
N TRP A 92 -16.41 8.73 7.35
CA TRP A 92 -15.07 8.31 7.75
C TRP A 92 -14.20 9.48 8.17
N GLY A 93 -14.14 10.55 7.38
CA GLY A 93 -13.36 11.75 7.72
C GLY A 93 -13.81 12.38 9.04
N PHE A 94 -15.11 12.54 9.23
CA PHE A 94 -15.68 13.06 10.47
C PHE A 94 -15.44 12.13 11.65
N GLY A 95 -15.63 10.82 11.48
CA GLY A 95 -15.38 9.83 12.53
C GLY A 95 -13.92 9.83 12.99
N VAL A 96 -12.97 9.85 12.05
CA VAL A 96 -11.53 9.86 12.36
C VAL A 96 -11.13 11.10 13.16
N VAL A 97 -11.79 12.24 12.97
CA VAL A 97 -11.51 13.48 13.70
C VAL A 97 -12.28 13.56 15.02
N ALA A 98 -13.59 13.31 15.01
CA ALA A 98 -14.46 13.52 16.17
C ALA A 98 -14.27 12.45 17.26
N VAL A 99 -14.09 11.19 16.87
CA VAL A 99 -13.95 10.07 17.82
C VAL A 99 -12.76 10.24 18.77
N PRO A 100 -11.51 10.49 18.33
CA PRO A 100 -10.39 10.64 19.26
C PRO A 100 -10.57 11.84 20.19
N ILE A 101 -11.20 12.93 19.74
CA ILE A 101 -11.46 14.11 20.58
C ILE A 101 -12.44 13.74 21.69
N ILE A 102 -13.56 13.10 21.35
CA ILE A 102 -14.58 12.70 22.32
C ILE A 102 -14.02 11.68 23.32
N LEU A 103 -13.30 10.66 22.82
CA LEU A 103 -12.68 9.64 23.67
C LEU A 103 -11.67 10.26 24.64
N TYR A 104 -10.82 11.17 24.16
CA TYR A 104 -9.83 11.84 25.01
C TYR A 104 -10.51 12.72 26.08
N ALA A 105 -11.51 13.51 25.70
CA ALA A 105 -12.27 14.33 26.62
C ALA A 105 -12.98 13.49 27.69
N TRP A 106 -13.60 12.37 27.29
CA TRP A 106 -14.27 11.46 28.20
C TRP A 106 -13.28 10.79 29.17
N ALA A 107 -12.14 10.29 28.67
CA ALA A 107 -11.10 9.68 29.50
C ALA A 107 -10.54 10.68 30.53
N LEU A 108 -10.29 11.92 30.11
CA LEU A 108 -9.81 12.99 30.99
C LEU A 108 -10.85 13.32 32.08
N HIS A 109 -12.13 13.37 31.72
CA HIS A 109 -13.21 13.61 32.68
C HIS A 109 -13.33 12.46 33.69
N ALA A 110 -13.34 11.21 33.22
CA ALA A 110 -13.42 10.03 34.07
C ALA A 110 -12.24 9.94 35.05
N GLU A 111 -11.01 10.20 34.58
CA GLU A 111 -9.82 10.25 35.44
C GLU A 111 -9.90 11.35 36.49
N ARG A 112 -10.47 12.51 36.15
CA ARG A 112 -10.61 13.63 37.07
C ARG A 112 -11.63 13.31 38.16
N SER A 113 -12.83 12.87 37.78
CA SER A 113 -13.91 12.55 38.73
C SER A 113 -13.52 11.43 39.68
N ALA A 114 -12.91 10.34 39.17
CA ALA A 114 -12.45 9.23 40.01
C ALA A 114 -11.35 9.66 41.01
N ARG A 115 -10.52 10.63 40.64
CA ARG A 115 -9.46 11.16 41.52
C ARG A 115 -10.02 12.09 42.58
N GLU A 116 -10.97 12.95 42.21
CA GLU A 116 -11.68 13.82 43.14
C GLU A 116 -12.49 13.01 44.18
N GLU A 117 -13.10 11.91 43.77
CA GLU A 117 -13.79 10.97 44.68
C GLU A 117 -12.83 10.38 45.73
N LYS A 118 -11.66 9.89 45.30
CA LYS A 118 -10.62 9.38 46.22
C LYS A 118 -10.14 10.42 47.22
N TYR A 119 -10.10 11.70 46.81
CA TYR A 119 -9.76 12.80 47.71
C TYR A 119 -10.86 13.09 48.74
N ARG A 120 -12.14 12.94 48.36
CA ARG A 120 -13.30 13.12 49.26
C ARG A 120 -13.43 11.97 50.27
N ASN A 121 -13.15 10.75 49.85
CA ASN A 121 -13.18 9.56 50.71
C ASN A 121 -12.00 9.50 51.70
N GLY A 122 -10.95 10.31 51.47
CA GLY A 122 -9.74 10.30 52.29
C GLY A 122 -8.78 9.14 52.01
N GLU A 123 -8.98 8.41 50.91
CA GLU A 123 -8.14 7.28 50.51
C GLU A 123 -6.70 7.71 50.14
N VAL A 124 -6.52 8.96 49.72
CA VAL A 124 -5.20 9.53 49.38
C VAL A 124 -4.71 10.43 50.51
N ALA A 125 -3.57 10.06 51.10
CA ALA A 125 -2.92 10.87 52.11
C ALA A 125 -2.58 12.27 51.57
N TYR A 126 -2.68 13.28 52.43
CA TYR A 126 -2.51 14.69 52.04
C TYR A 126 -1.17 14.98 51.35
N LYS A 127 -0.11 14.22 51.68
CA LYS A 127 1.22 14.33 51.08
C LYS A 127 1.29 13.85 49.62
N ASP A 128 0.41 12.94 49.21
CA ASP A 128 0.44 12.26 47.90
C ASP A 128 -0.47 12.95 46.86
N ARG A 129 -1.06 14.09 47.22
CA ARG A 129 -1.88 14.90 46.32
C ARG A 129 -1.00 15.62 45.30
N ARG A 130 -1.17 15.32 44.01
CA ARG A 130 -0.34 15.89 42.92
C ARG A 130 -0.51 17.40 42.71
N PHE A 131 -1.62 18.00 43.17
CA PHE A 131 -1.85 19.44 43.15
C PHE A 131 -2.08 19.91 44.58
N LYS A 132 -1.00 20.38 45.23
CA LYS A 132 -0.99 20.77 46.65
C LYS A 132 -1.08 22.28 46.86
N PHE A 133 -0.60 23.10 45.90
CA PHE A 133 -0.39 24.55 46.08
C PHE A 133 -0.60 25.41 44.81
N ILE A 134 -1.59 25.09 43.97
CA ILE A 134 -2.10 26.01 42.95
C ILE A 134 -3.59 26.17 43.20
#